data_AF-U5S1Z5-F1
#
_entry.id   AF-U5S1Z5-F1
#
_cell.length_a   1.000
_cell.length_b   1.000
_cell.length_c   1.000
_cell.angle_alpha   90.00
_cell.angle_beta   90.00
_cell.angle_gamma   90.00
#
_symmetry.space_group_name_H-M   'P 1'
#
loop_
_entity.id
_entity.type
_entity.pdbx_description
1 polymer ?
#
loop_
_entity_poly.entity_id
_entity_poly.type
_entity_poly.pdbx_seq_one_letter_code
_entity_poly.pdbx_strand_id
1 'polypeptide(L)'
;MAGAGIGAVAASAPVFHDIDELIASDTAVQPRPWWVKERPIDDPTIEVDFDMMERHDGRNQGQSAKVRAMYYGADRVLGAAALSAAELAERTASNYPGYTYRSRAL
;
A
#
# COMPACT_ATOMS: atom_id res chain seq x y z
N MET A 1 -40.60 -5.32 38.30
CA MET A 1 -39.13 -5.18 38.29
C MET A 1 -38.68 -5.20 36.84
N ALA A 2 -38.59 -4.04 36.19
CA ALA A 2 -38.01 -3.89 34.86
C ALA A 2 -37.12 -2.65 34.96
N GLY A 3 -35.80 -2.85 34.97
CA GLY A 3 -34.85 -1.74 35.18
C GLY A 3 -33.42 -2.14 35.53
N ALA A 4 -33.19 -3.36 36.01
CA ALA A 4 -31.86 -3.82 36.41
C ALA A 4 -30.99 -4.39 35.25
N GLY A 5 -31.54 -4.51 34.03
CA GLY A 5 -30.84 -5.14 32.90
C GLY A 5 -30.01 -4.20 32.02
N ILE A 6 -30.38 -2.92 31.93
CA ILE A 6 -29.73 -1.98 30.99
C ILE A 6 -28.54 -1.27 31.66
N GLY A 7 -28.62 -0.97 32.95
CA GLY A 7 -27.54 -0.27 33.69
C GLY A 7 -26.29 -1.13 33.91
N ALA A 8 -26.45 -2.44 34.09
CA ALA A 8 -25.33 -3.35 34.35
C ALA A 8 -24.43 -3.53 33.11
N VAL A 9 -24.99 -3.50 31.90
CA VAL A 9 -24.22 -3.63 30.64
C VAL A 9 -23.49 -2.33 30.30
N ALA A 10 -24.08 -1.17 30.63
CA ALA A 10 -23.42 0.12 30.45
C ALA A 10 -22.20 0.29 31.38
N ALA A 11 -22.22 -0.30 32.58
CA ALA A 11 -21.10 -0.26 33.52
C ALA A 11 -19.88 -1.11 33.09
N SER A 12 -20.05 -2.04 32.14
CA SER A 12 -18.96 -2.85 31.58
C SER A 12 -18.46 -2.38 30.22
N ALA A 13 -19.04 -1.31 29.66
CA ALA A 13 -18.58 -0.77 28.39
C ALA A 13 -17.26 -0.01 28.58
N PRO A 14 -16.27 -0.15 27.68
CA PRO A 14 -15.04 0.64 27.73
C PRO A 14 -15.36 2.13 27.68
N VAL A 15 -14.75 2.93 28.57
CA VAL A 15 -14.84 4.39 28.56
C VAL A 15 -13.55 4.92 27.92
N PHE A 16 -13.67 5.51 26.74
CA PHE A 16 -12.55 6.15 26.05
C PHE A 16 -12.49 7.64 26.39
N HIS A 17 -11.31 8.14 26.73
CA HIS A 17 -11.06 9.53 27.11
C HIS A 17 -10.66 10.41 25.91
N ASP A 18 -10.05 9.81 24.88
CA ASP A 18 -9.72 10.46 23.62
C ASP A 18 -9.79 9.49 22.43
N ILE A 19 -9.54 10.02 21.24
CA ILE A 19 -9.58 9.26 19.99
C ILE A 19 -8.39 8.29 19.91
N ASP A 20 -7.26 8.59 20.52
CA ASP A 20 -6.09 7.72 20.52
C ASP A 20 -6.37 6.45 21.34
N GLU A 21 -7.05 6.56 22.47
CA GLU A 21 -7.51 5.43 23.28
C GLU A 21 -8.56 4.57 22.55
N LEU A 22 -9.47 5.21 21.81
CA LEU A 22 -10.41 4.49 20.94
C LEU A 22 -9.66 3.71 19.85
N ILE A 23 -8.75 4.35 19.12
CA ILE A 23 -8.00 3.72 18.00
C ILE A 23 -7.08 2.60 18.50
N ALA A 24 -6.49 2.75 19.68
CA ALA A 24 -5.67 1.72 20.30
C ALA A 24 -6.46 0.53 20.86
N SER A 25 -7.80 0.62 20.91
CA SER A 25 -8.66 -0.46 21.41
C SER A 25 -8.82 -1.58 20.39
N ASP A 26 -8.86 -2.82 20.88
CA ASP A 26 -9.16 -4.00 20.07
C ASP A 26 -10.55 -3.93 19.41
N THR A 27 -11.45 -3.09 19.95
CA THR A 27 -12.80 -2.88 19.41
C THR A 27 -12.87 -1.90 18.23
N ALA A 28 -11.86 -1.05 18.04
CA ALA A 28 -11.82 -0.10 16.91
C ALA A 28 -11.41 -0.77 15.59
N VAL A 29 -10.75 -1.91 15.66
CA VAL A 29 -10.44 -2.72 14.48
C VAL A 29 -11.70 -3.46 14.05
N GLN A 30 -12.28 -3.12 12.90
CA GLN A 30 -13.31 -3.97 12.33
C GLN A 30 -12.70 -5.32 11.92
N PRO A 31 -13.11 -6.44 12.54
CA PRO A 31 -12.59 -7.74 12.17
C PRO A 31 -13.04 -8.02 10.74
N ARG A 32 -12.05 -8.22 9.88
CA ARG A 32 -12.20 -8.56 8.46
C ARG A 32 -11.74 -10.02 8.29
N PRO A 33 -12.44 -11.00 8.90
CA PRO A 33 -11.90 -12.33 9.19
C PRO A 33 -11.61 -13.16 7.94
N TRP A 34 -12.15 -12.79 6.77
CA TRP A 34 -11.81 -13.48 5.52
C TRP A 34 -10.43 -13.09 4.95
N TRP A 35 -9.79 -12.03 5.45
CA TRP A 35 -8.45 -11.63 4.97
C TRP A 35 -7.48 -11.07 6.01
N VAL A 36 -7.96 -10.62 7.16
CA VAL A 36 -7.12 -10.13 8.27
C VAL A 36 -7.08 -11.21 9.34
N LYS A 37 -5.92 -11.85 9.52
CA LYS A 37 -5.62 -12.79 10.61
C LYS A 37 -4.61 -12.12 11.54
N GLU A 38 -4.95 -12.01 12.82
CA GLU A 38 -4.04 -11.48 13.84
C GLU A 38 -2.88 -12.44 14.08
N ARG A 39 -1.67 -11.91 14.23
CA ARG A 39 -0.46 -12.66 14.54
C ARG A 39 0.47 -11.87 15.44
N PRO A 40 1.29 -12.55 16.27
CA PRO A 40 2.32 -11.89 17.05
C PRO A 40 3.26 -11.05 16.18
N ILE A 41 3.85 -10.03 16.79
CA ILE A 41 4.96 -9.28 16.18
C ILE A 41 6.08 -10.28 15.85
N ASP A 42 6.74 -10.06 14.71
CA ASP A 42 7.83 -10.91 14.18
C ASP A 42 7.42 -12.36 13.83
N ASP A 43 6.14 -12.62 13.59
CA ASP A 43 5.62 -13.94 13.18
C ASP A 43 5.11 -13.94 11.71
N PRO A 44 6.02 -14.09 10.70
CA PRO A 44 5.66 -14.08 9.28
C PRO A 44 4.88 -15.34 8.84
N THR A 45 4.07 -15.25 7.77
CA THR A 45 3.19 -16.35 7.26
C THR A 45 3.92 -17.47 6.57
N ILE A 46 5.22 -17.31 6.42
CA ILE A 46 6.11 -18.25 5.78
C ILE A 46 7.35 -18.35 6.65
N GLU A 47 7.99 -19.51 6.60
CA GLU A 47 9.32 -19.66 7.17
C GLU A 47 10.31 -18.81 6.37
N VAL A 48 11.17 -18.09 7.09
CA VAL A 48 12.23 -17.27 6.50
C VAL A 48 13.55 -17.98 6.78
N ASP A 49 14.22 -18.42 5.72
CA ASP A 49 15.59 -18.92 5.81
C ASP A 49 16.55 -17.74 5.86
N PHE A 50 16.94 -17.35 7.08
CA PHE A 50 17.85 -16.22 7.31
C PHE A 50 19.28 -16.50 6.85
N ASP A 51 19.71 -17.76 6.73
CA ASP A 51 21.04 -18.10 6.23
C ASP A 51 21.16 -17.85 4.71
N MET A 52 20.02 -17.86 4.01
CA MET A 52 19.93 -17.50 2.58
C MET A 52 19.69 -16.02 2.33
N MET A 53 19.42 -15.21 3.37
CA MET A 53 19.10 -13.79 3.18
C MET A 53 20.35 -12.94 3.00
N GLU A 54 20.44 -12.26 1.86
CA GLU A 54 21.43 -11.21 1.61
C GLU A 54 20.76 -9.88 1.25
N ARG A 55 21.49 -8.78 1.47
CA ARG A 55 21.02 -7.45 1.08
C ARG A 55 21.05 -7.33 -0.45
N HIS A 56 19.88 -7.21 -1.06
CA HIS A 56 19.78 -7.01 -2.50
C HIS A 56 20.33 -5.64 -2.94
N ASP A 57 20.98 -5.60 -4.10
CA ASP A 57 21.31 -4.35 -4.78
C ASP A 57 20.05 -3.80 -5.47
N GLY A 58 19.51 -2.69 -4.97
CA GLY A 58 18.31 -2.05 -5.52
C GLY A 58 18.45 -1.60 -6.99
N ARG A 59 19.66 -1.60 -7.57
CA ARG A 59 19.86 -1.34 -9.01
C ARG A 59 19.54 -2.55 -9.88
N ASN A 60 19.43 -3.75 -9.28
CA ASN A 60 19.15 -5.01 -9.97
C ASN A 60 17.66 -5.37 -9.93
N GLN A 61 16.79 -4.39 -10.16
CA GLN A 61 15.34 -4.56 -10.21
C GLN A 61 14.78 -4.28 -11.61
N GLY A 62 13.59 -4.80 -11.91
CA GLY A 62 12.97 -4.68 -13.24
C GLY A 62 12.69 -3.25 -13.72
N GLN A 63 12.63 -2.27 -12.80
CA GLN A 63 12.49 -0.86 -13.13
C GLN A 63 13.81 -0.20 -13.56
N SER A 64 14.95 -0.82 -13.28
CA SER A 64 16.27 -0.32 -13.64
C SER A 64 16.48 -0.33 -15.15
N ALA A 65 16.89 0.80 -15.71
CA ALA A 65 17.22 0.90 -17.13
C ALA A 65 18.32 -0.08 -17.54
N LYS A 66 19.31 -0.31 -16.67
CA LYS A 66 20.38 -1.29 -16.87
C LYS A 66 19.82 -2.71 -17.03
N VAL A 67 18.98 -3.14 -16.09
CA VAL A 67 18.37 -4.48 -16.11
C VAL A 67 17.49 -4.63 -17.34
N ARG A 68 16.67 -3.62 -17.66
CA ARG A 68 15.84 -3.62 -18.87
C ARG A 68 16.68 -3.70 -20.14
N ALA A 69 17.83 -3.02 -20.21
CA ALA A 69 18.70 -3.05 -21.37
C ALA A 69 19.35 -4.42 -21.59
N MET A 70 19.62 -5.17 -20.51
CA MET A 70 20.13 -6.55 -20.60
C MET A 70 19.14 -7.49 -21.32
N TYR A 71 17.84 -7.32 -21.11
CA TYR A 71 16.81 -8.21 -21.69
C TYR A 71 16.20 -7.68 -22.99
N TYR A 72 16.03 -6.36 -23.12
CA TYR A 72 15.31 -5.74 -24.23
C TYR A 72 16.21 -5.02 -25.24
N GLY A 73 17.51 -4.90 -24.95
CA GLY A 73 18.47 -4.10 -25.71
C GLY A 73 18.50 -2.62 -25.29
N ALA A 74 19.69 -2.03 -25.30
CA ALA A 74 19.90 -0.64 -24.87
C ALA A 74 19.13 0.37 -25.75
N ASP A 75 19.15 0.18 -27.07
CA ASP A 75 18.51 1.08 -28.04
C ASP A 75 17.00 1.20 -27.78
N ARG A 76 16.33 0.09 -27.49
CA ARG A 76 14.90 0.08 -27.18
C ARG A 76 14.60 0.84 -25.89
N VAL A 77 15.41 0.63 -24.85
CA VAL A 77 15.17 1.26 -23.54
C VAL A 77 15.40 2.77 -23.61
N LEU A 78 16.48 3.20 -24.26
CA LEU A 78 16.79 4.61 -24.44
C LEU A 78 15.80 5.30 -25.40
N GLY A 79 15.43 4.63 -26.49
CA GLY A 79 14.45 5.14 -27.46
C GLY A 79 13.05 5.32 -26.87
N ALA A 80 12.58 4.39 -26.02
CA ALA A 80 11.29 4.49 -25.38
C ALA A 80 11.16 5.72 -24.46
N ALA A 81 12.25 6.12 -23.79
CA ALA A 81 12.26 7.32 -22.95
C ALA A 81 12.05 8.60 -23.78
N ALA A 82 12.67 8.67 -24.96
CA ALA A 82 12.52 9.82 -25.88
C ALA A 82 11.09 9.92 -26.45
N LEU A 83 10.49 8.77 -26.81
CA LEU A 83 9.12 8.73 -27.33
C LEU A 83 8.08 9.14 -26.27
N SER A 84 8.26 8.67 -25.03
CA SER A 84 7.34 8.94 -23.93
C SER A 84 7.18 10.44 -23.65
N ALA A 85 8.26 11.22 -23.68
CA ALA A 85 8.20 12.65 -23.39
C ALA A 85 7.43 13.44 -24.48
N ALA A 86 7.67 13.10 -25.75
CA ALA A 86 6.99 13.75 -26.88
C ALA A 86 5.50 13.44 -26.88
N GLU A 87 5.14 12.15 -26.69
CA GLU A 87 3.74 11.70 -26.62
C GLU A 87 3.00 12.34 -25.44
N LEU A 88 3.67 12.48 -24.30
CA LEU A 88 3.10 13.13 -23.11
C LEU A 88 2.81 14.61 -23.36
N ALA A 89 3.74 15.32 -24.01
CA ALA A 89 3.59 16.73 -24.34
C ALA A 89 2.45 16.96 -25.33
N GLU A 90 2.39 16.14 -26.40
CA GLU A 90 1.31 16.18 -27.39
C GLU A 90 -0.05 15.92 -26.76
N ARG A 91 -0.19 14.84 -25.98
CA ARG A 91 -1.46 14.46 -25.35
C ARG A 91 -1.96 15.50 -24.35
N THR A 92 -1.05 16.14 -23.63
CA THR A 92 -1.43 17.24 -22.72
C THR A 92 -1.81 18.49 -23.50
N ALA A 93 -1.10 18.84 -24.57
CA ALA A 93 -1.47 19.98 -25.43
C ALA A 93 -2.83 19.78 -26.12
N SER A 94 -3.15 18.55 -26.52
CA SER A 94 -4.41 18.20 -27.18
C SER A 94 -5.58 17.96 -26.22
N ASN A 95 -5.38 18.11 -24.90
CA ASN A 95 -6.35 17.72 -23.87
C ASN A 95 -6.90 16.29 -24.05
N TYR A 96 -6.04 15.35 -24.43
CA TYR A 96 -6.44 13.97 -24.65
C TYR A 96 -7.08 13.39 -23.37
N PRO A 97 -8.19 12.61 -23.46
CA PRO A 97 -8.83 12.02 -22.30
C PRO A 97 -7.84 11.28 -21.39
N GLY A 98 -7.80 11.65 -20.10
CA GLY A 98 -6.85 11.09 -19.12
C GLY A 98 -5.50 11.81 -19.02
N TYR A 99 -5.18 12.73 -19.94
CA TYR A 99 -3.92 13.47 -19.97
C TYR A 99 -4.09 14.99 -19.74
N THR A 100 -5.30 15.41 -19.36
CA THR A 100 -5.59 16.79 -18.95
C THR A 100 -4.87 17.15 -17.65
N TYR A 101 -4.60 18.43 -17.41
CA TYR A 101 -4.03 18.90 -16.14
C TYR A 101 -4.85 18.46 -14.92
N ARG A 102 -6.19 18.45 -15.04
CA ARG A 102 -7.09 17.98 -13.97
C ARG A 102 -6.88 16.50 -13.66
N SER A 103 -6.76 15.65 -14.68
CA SER A 103 -6.57 14.21 -14.50
C SER A 103 -5.21 13.84 -13.90
N ARG A 104 -4.22 14.72 -14.05
CA ARG A 104 -2.83 14.48 -13.65
C ARG A 104 -2.44 15.13 -12.32
N ALA A 105 -3.37 15.82 -11.66
CA ALA A 105 -3.16 16.49 -10.38
C ALA A 105 -3.51 15.61 -9.16
N LEU A 106 -3.98 14.38 -9.39
CA LEU A 106 -4.25 13.34 -8.41
C LEU A 106 -3.12 12.32 -8.42
#